data_AF-A0A2M7QH11-F1
#
_entry.id   AF-A0A2M7QH11-F1
#
_cell.length_a   1.000
_cell.length_b   1.000
_cell.length_c   1.000
_cell.angle_alpha   90.00
_cell.angle_beta   90.00
_cell.angle_gamma   90.00
#
_symmetry.space_group_name_H-M   'P 1'
#
loop_
_entity.id
_entity.type
_entity.pdbx_description
1 polymer ?
#
loop_
_entity_poly.entity_id
_entity_poly.type
_entity_poly.pdbx_seq_one_letter_code
_entity_poly.pdbx_strand_id
1 'polypeptide(L)'
;MKLLTIKQASEWASQYLNKQVSESNISYLIQYGKIKKHKDNGSTSVDIDDLKNYYQSYNGFREIAWKEKLGADLNWTLSFDNFRESDTTKHVHRLHPYKGKFIPQLVEYFLDNHIDDFKKTTFFKPGDIVLDPFAGSGTTLVQANELGIYSIGIDISRFNSLITEVKLIDYDFTLLKEEIEKIKKSIFDFEANNKIFSFEKELNQKIFEINNKYFPIKKSENDNLGKIKEKEILSFYDNLIKKYDIKLSQEKNKTFLDKWYINNVREEIDFAFNEIKKIKDKSIKKILKYIYEKIKEVATKKMLV
;
A
#
# COMPACT_ATOMS: atom_id res chain seq x y z
N MET A 1 34.15 -1.55 29.58
CA MET A 1 32.75 -1.27 29.98
C MET A 1 32.78 -0.10 30.95
N LYS A 2 32.42 1.10 30.49
CA LYS A 2 32.43 2.31 31.31
C LYS A 2 30.99 2.76 31.47
N LEU A 3 30.48 2.59 32.68
CA LEU A 3 29.09 2.91 33.03
C LEU A 3 28.98 4.36 33.49
N LEU A 4 27.98 5.06 32.96
CA LEU A 4 27.64 6.43 33.33
C LEU A 4 26.24 6.46 33.93
N THR A 5 26.03 7.25 34.97
CA THR A 5 24.67 7.59 35.44
C THR A 5 23.91 8.35 34.35
N ILE A 6 22.57 8.41 34.44
CA ILE A 6 21.73 9.16 33.48
C ILE A 6 22.23 10.61 33.31
N LYS A 7 22.57 11.28 34.42
CA LYS A 7 23.13 12.63 34.42
C LYS A 7 24.46 12.70 33.67
N GLN A 8 25.43 11.87 34.06
CA GLN A 8 26.75 11.85 33.41
C GLN A 8 26.68 11.46 31.93
N ALA A 9 25.76 10.57 31.56
CA ALA A 9 25.52 10.19 30.18
C ALA A 9 24.95 11.36 29.36
N SER A 10 24.07 12.17 29.96
CA SER A 10 23.51 13.35 29.32
C SER A 10 24.56 14.45 29.11
N GLU A 11 25.41 14.68 30.11
CA GLU A 11 26.55 15.60 30.03
C GLU A 11 27.57 15.15 28.97
N TRP A 12 27.93 13.86 29.00
CA TRP A 12 28.85 13.28 28.01
C TRP A 12 28.27 13.36 26.59
N ALA A 13 27.02 12.97 26.39
CA ALA A 13 26.37 13.03 25.08
C ALA A 13 26.29 14.46 24.57
N SER A 14 26.05 15.42 25.47
CA SER A 14 26.00 16.83 25.12
C SER A 14 27.33 17.35 24.59
N GLN A 15 28.43 17.00 25.28
CA GLN A 15 29.79 17.32 24.85
C GLN A 15 30.16 16.61 23.55
N TYR A 16 29.83 15.32 23.44
CA TYR A 16 30.15 14.48 22.29
C TYR A 16 29.51 14.98 20.99
N LEU A 17 28.28 15.50 21.09
CA LEU A 17 27.50 15.98 19.95
C LEU A 17 27.59 17.49 19.73
N ASN A 18 28.25 18.21 20.65
CA ASN A 18 28.26 19.67 20.71
C ASN A 18 26.84 20.27 20.71
N LYS A 19 25.90 19.65 21.44
CA LYS A 19 24.46 20.01 21.52
C LYS A 19 23.90 19.67 22.89
N GLN A 20 22.82 20.32 23.34
CA GLN A 20 22.21 19.98 24.63
C GLN A 20 21.43 18.65 24.56
N VAL A 21 21.85 17.65 25.34
CA VAL A 21 21.15 16.38 25.56
C VAL A 21 20.75 16.31 27.03
N SER A 22 19.45 16.15 27.29
CA SER A 22 18.91 16.12 28.65
C SER A 22 18.91 14.71 29.26
N GLU A 23 18.79 14.62 30.58
CA GLU A 23 18.60 13.35 31.30
C GLU A 23 17.37 12.57 30.82
N SER A 24 16.32 13.29 30.40
CA SER A 24 15.11 12.68 29.82
C SER A 24 15.40 11.97 28.49
N ASN A 25 16.33 12.50 27.68
CA ASN A 25 16.73 11.86 26.43
C ASN A 25 17.45 10.54 26.69
N ILE A 26 18.34 10.50 27.69
CA ILE A 26 19.02 9.25 28.08
C ILE A 26 18.03 8.24 28.65
N SER A 27 17.11 8.68 29.52
CA SER A 27 16.06 7.83 30.10
C SER A 27 15.17 7.20 29.04
N TYR A 28 14.83 7.97 28.00
CA TYR A 28 14.07 7.51 26.84
C TYR A 28 14.80 6.38 26.08
N LEU A 29 16.10 6.53 25.79
CA LEU A 29 16.87 5.49 25.09
C LEU A 29 16.89 4.16 25.85
N ILE A 30 16.91 4.22 27.17
CA ILE A 30 16.85 3.05 28.06
C ILE A 30 15.46 2.40 28.02
N GLN A 31 14.39 3.20 28.15
CA GLN A 31 13.01 2.73 28.21
C GLN A 31 12.61 1.94 26.96
N TYR A 32 13.01 2.42 25.78
CA TYR A 32 12.68 1.80 24.50
C TYR A 32 13.75 0.80 24.01
N GLY A 33 14.65 0.37 24.89
CA GLY A 33 15.64 -0.67 24.60
C GLY A 33 16.65 -0.32 23.52
N LYS A 34 16.87 0.98 23.25
CA LYS A 34 17.84 1.46 22.25
C LYS A 34 19.27 1.37 22.78
N ILE A 35 19.44 1.51 24.09
CA ILE A 35 20.68 1.26 24.82
C ILE A 35 20.38 0.37 26.03
N LYS A 36 21.34 -0.46 26.44
CA LYS A 36 21.13 -1.40 27.54
C LYS A 36 21.05 -0.68 28.88
N LYS A 37 20.08 -1.10 29.70
CA LYS A 37 19.96 -0.67 31.09
C LYS A 37 20.91 -1.46 31.96
N HIS A 38 21.77 -0.78 32.72
CA HIS A 38 22.53 -1.37 33.81
C HIS A 38 21.97 -0.85 35.14
N LYS A 39 21.82 -1.74 36.13
CA LYS A 39 21.41 -1.39 37.49
C LYS A 39 22.51 -1.79 38.44
N ASP A 40 22.97 -0.83 39.25
CA ASP A 40 23.87 -1.10 40.36
C ASP A 40 23.46 -0.27 41.58
N ASN A 41 23.26 -0.93 42.72
CA ASN A 41 22.84 -0.34 44.00
C ASN A 41 21.74 0.74 43.91
N GLY A 42 20.65 0.47 43.17
CA GLY A 42 19.49 1.37 43.06
C GLY A 42 19.64 2.51 42.04
N SER A 43 20.82 2.74 41.48
CA SER A 43 21.07 3.72 40.44
C SER A 43 21.00 3.10 39.03
N THR A 44 20.40 3.81 38.07
CA THR A 44 20.36 3.40 36.66
C THR A 44 21.57 3.98 35.92
N SER A 45 22.31 3.12 35.22
CA SER A 45 23.48 3.50 34.42
C SER A 45 23.44 2.90 33.01
N VAL A 46 24.24 3.47 32.11
CA VAL A 46 24.35 3.08 30.70
C VAL A 46 25.82 2.96 30.30
N ASP A 47 26.13 2.03 29.39
CA ASP A 47 27.48 1.91 28.85
C ASP A 47 27.75 3.02 27.80
N ILE A 48 28.93 3.65 27.91
CA ILE A 48 29.35 4.75 27.05
C ILE A 48 29.51 4.33 25.57
N ASP A 49 29.94 3.10 25.31
CA ASP A 49 30.17 2.58 23.96
C ASP A 49 28.82 2.29 23.29
N ASP A 50 27.83 1.77 24.04
CA ASP A 50 26.45 1.63 23.56
C ASP A 50 25.85 3.00 23.20
N LEU A 51 26.06 4.01 24.04
CA LEU A 51 25.57 5.37 23.80
C LEU A 51 26.25 6.02 22.59
N LYS A 52 27.57 5.82 22.43
CA LYS A 52 28.33 6.28 21.27
C LYS A 52 27.86 5.62 19.99
N ASN A 53 27.68 4.29 19.99
CA ASN A 53 27.20 3.52 18.85
C ASN A 53 25.79 3.99 18.43
N TYR A 54 24.92 4.29 19.39
CA TYR A 54 23.60 4.86 19.11
C TYR A 54 23.69 6.19 18.36
N TYR A 55 24.46 7.14 18.88
CA TYR A 55 24.54 8.48 18.29
C TYR A 55 25.36 8.54 16.99
N GLN A 56 26.29 7.61 16.81
CA GLN A 56 27.00 7.44 15.53
C GLN A 56 26.13 6.76 14.47
N SER A 57 25.06 6.07 14.86
CA SER A 57 24.13 5.47 13.91
C SER A 57 23.33 6.55 13.15
N TYR A 58 22.95 6.23 11.91
CA TYR A 58 22.12 7.09 11.05
C TYR A 58 20.81 7.55 11.74
N ASN A 59 20.29 6.73 12.65
CA ASN A 59 19.05 6.98 13.38
C ASN A 59 19.22 7.97 14.54
N GLY A 60 20.39 7.98 15.19
CA GLY A 60 20.69 8.90 16.29
C GLY A 60 20.82 10.35 15.83
N PHE A 61 21.47 10.58 14.68
CA PHE A 61 21.64 11.92 14.12
C PHE A 61 20.31 12.59 13.72
N ARG A 62 19.36 11.81 13.19
CA ARG A 62 18.03 12.33 12.82
C ARG A 62 17.20 12.70 14.04
N GLU A 63 17.17 11.86 15.07
CA GLU A 63 16.40 12.15 16.29
C GLU A 63 16.77 13.51 16.89
N ILE A 64 18.07 13.75 17.03
CA ILE A 64 18.60 14.99 17.61
C ILE A 64 18.24 16.18 16.72
N ALA A 65 18.48 16.08 15.41
CA ALA A 65 18.25 17.18 14.48
C ALA A 65 16.78 17.59 14.40
N TRP A 66 15.85 16.64 14.51
CA TRP A 66 14.41 16.93 14.47
C TRP A 66 13.87 17.42 15.83
N LYS A 67 14.35 16.89 16.95
CA LYS A 67 14.01 17.43 18.30
C LYS A 67 14.50 18.87 18.48
N GLU A 68 15.67 19.22 17.92
CA GLU A 68 16.18 20.59 17.93
C GLU A 68 15.29 21.55 17.13
N LYS A 69 14.75 21.11 15.99
CA LYS A 69 13.91 21.94 15.12
C LYS A 69 12.46 22.06 15.58
N LEU A 70 11.89 20.99 16.13
CA LEU A 70 10.46 20.89 16.42
C LEU A 70 10.14 21.02 17.92
N GLY A 71 11.12 20.85 18.80
CA GLY A 71 10.94 20.92 20.25
C GLY A 71 11.13 19.58 20.96
N ALA A 72 11.26 19.66 22.29
CA ALA A 72 11.47 18.51 23.17
C ALA A 72 10.21 17.67 23.39
N ASP A 73 9.04 18.17 22.97
CA ASP A 73 7.74 17.50 22.97
C ASP A 73 7.58 16.48 21.82
N LEU A 74 8.50 16.45 20.86
CA LEU A 74 8.53 15.46 19.79
C LEU A 74 8.75 14.04 20.33
N ASN A 75 7.71 13.21 20.27
CA ASN A 75 7.81 11.79 20.58
C ASN A 75 8.46 11.02 19.40
N TRP A 76 9.78 10.83 19.48
CA TRP A 76 10.54 10.11 18.46
C TRP A 76 10.14 8.64 18.32
N THR A 77 9.52 8.01 19.33
CA THR A 77 9.08 6.61 19.24
C THR A 77 7.98 6.45 18.20
N LEU A 78 7.11 7.46 18.10
CA LEU A 78 6.02 7.52 17.14
C LEU A 78 6.45 8.01 15.76
N SER A 79 7.75 8.24 15.54
CA SER A 79 8.27 8.54 14.19
C SER A 79 8.28 7.32 13.28
N PHE A 80 8.36 6.11 13.88
CA PHE A 80 8.54 4.84 13.17
C PHE A 80 9.68 4.85 12.14
N ASP A 81 10.69 5.74 12.29
CA ASP A 81 11.77 5.96 11.31
C ASP A 81 12.64 4.71 11.06
N ASN A 82 12.55 3.72 11.96
CA ASN A 82 13.26 2.44 11.88
C ASN A 82 12.46 1.31 11.20
N PHE A 83 11.18 1.53 10.87
CA PHE A 83 10.32 0.50 10.29
C PHE A 83 10.35 0.57 8.77
N ARG A 84 10.49 -0.59 8.11
CA ARG A 84 10.31 -0.66 6.65
C ARG A 84 8.82 -0.60 6.33
N GLU A 85 8.47 -0.26 5.09
CA GLU A 85 7.07 -0.25 4.63
C GLU A 85 6.37 -1.61 4.83
N SER A 86 7.10 -2.72 4.69
CA SER A 86 6.60 -4.07 5.00
C SER A 86 6.20 -4.23 6.46
N ASP A 87 6.90 -3.53 7.36
CA ASP A 87 6.72 -3.62 8.80
C ASP A 87 5.59 -2.66 9.25
N THR A 88 5.32 -1.56 8.53
CA THR A 88 4.22 -0.60 8.78
C THR A 88 2.93 -0.94 8.04
N THR A 89 2.82 -2.12 7.43
CA THR A 89 1.63 -2.56 6.69
C THR A 89 1.22 -3.99 7.05
N LYS A 90 0.91 -4.26 8.33
CA LYS A 90 0.49 -5.60 8.82
C LYS A 90 -0.83 -6.10 8.18
N HIS A 91 -0.97 -7.40 7.91
CA HIS A 91 -2.24 -8.03 7.52
C HIS A 91 -2.95 -7.39 6.31
N VAL A 92 -4.25 -7.11 6.44
CA VAL A 92 -5.15 -6.56 5.41
C VAL A 92 -4.78 -5.14 4.97
N HIS A 93 -3.84 -4.50 5.66
CA HIS A 93 -3.36 -3.16 5.36
C HIS A 93 -2.65 -3.04 4.01
N ARG A 94 -2.15 -4.14 3.44
CA ARG A 94 -1.52 -4.18 2.11
C ARG A 94 -2.49 -4.41 0.95
N LEU A 95 -3.77 -4.66 1.22
CA LEU A 95 -4.75 -4.93 0.16
C LEU A 95 -4.78 -3.77 -0.86
N HIS A 96 -4.81 -2.52 -0.40
CA HIS A 96 -4.86 -1.35 -1.28
C HIS A 96 -3.80 -0.28 -0.90
N PRO A 97 -2.97 0.20 -1.84
CA PRO A 97 -2.10 1.35 -1.61
C PRO A 97 -2.93 2.63 -1.50
N TYR A 98 -2.95 3.25 -0.32
CA TYR A 98 -3.70 4.48 -0.07
C TYR A 98 -2.73 5.61 0.30
N LYS A 99 -2.76 6.72 -0.45
CA LYS A 99 -1.96 7.91 -0.14
C LYS A 99 -2.53 8.60 1.09
N GLY A 100 -1.69 8.88 2.11
CA GLY A 100 -2.14 9.46 3.37
C GLY A 100 -2.65 8.44 4.40
N LYS A 101 -2.27 7.17 4.25
CA LYS A 101 -2.63 6.12 5.21
C LYS A 101 -1.81 6.24 6.50
N PHE A 102 -2.47 6.10 7.66
CA PHE A 102 -1.77 5.95 8.94
C PHE A 102 -0.96 4.66 9.01
N ILE A 103 0.14 4.73 9.75
CA ILE A 103 0.88 3.55 10.23
C ILE A 103 -0.04 2.84 11.25
N PRO A 104 -0.43 1.56 11.04
CA PRO A 104 -1.32 0.83 11.94
C PRO A 104 -0.86 0.86 13.40
N GLN A 105 0.44 0.74 13.64
CA GLN A 105 1.03 0.79 14.98
C GLN A 105 0.79 2.10 15.71
N LEU A 106 0.69 3.23 14.99
CA LEU A 106 0.37 4.51 15.60
C LEU A 106 -1.07 4.52 16.12
N VAL A 107 -1.98 3.94 15.35
CA VAL A 107 -3.38 3.82 15.74
C VAL A 107 -3.51 2.83 16.90
N GLU A 108 -2.88 1.66 16.80
CA GLU A 108 -2.80 0.64 17.86
C GLU A 108 -2.33 1.27 19.17
N TYR A 109 -1.25 2.07 19.15
CA TYR A 109 -0.72 2.78 20.31
C TYR A 109 -1.76 3.65 21.04
N PHE A 110 -2.65 4.33 20.32
CA PHE A 110 -3.67 5.18 20.95
C PHE A 110 -4.90 4.40 21.41
N LEU A 111 -5.21 3.27 20.76
CA LEU A 111 -6.40 2.45 21.06
C LEU A 111 -6.15 1.38 22.12
N ASP A 112 -4.92 0.88 22.24
CA ASP A 112 -4.59 -0.20 23.17
C ASP A 112 -4.57 0.26 24.64
N ASN A 113 -4.25 -0.67 25.54
CA ASN A 113 -4.16 -0.41 26.98
C ASN A 113 -2.74 -0.05 27.47
N HIS A 114 -1.76 0.08 26.57
CA HIS A 114 -0.38 0.42 26.92
C HIS A 114 -0.29 1.84 27.47
N ILE A 115 0.58 2.06 28.45
CA ILE A 115 0.90 3.37 29.03
C ILE A 115 2.41 3.54 29.11
N ASP A 116 2.88 4.77 28.94
CA ASP A 116 4.30 5.11 29.02
C ASP A 116 4.52 6.57 29.45
N ASP A 117 5.69 7.12 29.14
CA ASP A 117 6.02 8.50 29.50
C ASP A 117 5.26 9.56 28.73
N PHE A 118 4.62 9.19 27.62
CA PHE A 118 3.82 10.06 26.78
C PHE A 118 2.31 9.76 26.93
N LYS A 119 1.90 8.50 26.80
CA LYS A 119 0.51 8.06 27.02
C LYS A 119 0.31 7.70 28.49
N LYS A 120 -0.10 8.68 29.29
CA LYS A 120 -0.29 8.53 30.75
C LYS A 120 -1.59 7.84 31.17
N THR A 121 -2.54 7.69 30.24
CA THR A 121 -3.86 7.13 30.50
C THR A 121 -4.32 6.31 29.31
N THR A 122 -5.21 5.34 29.55
CA THR A 122 -5.89 4.59 28.49
C THR A 122 -7.17 5.32 28.09
N PHE A 123 -7.41 5.42 26.79
CA PHE A 123 -8.59 6.12 26.25
C PHE A 123 -9.74 5.18 25.91
N PHE A 124 -9.45 3.91 25.67
CA PHE A 124 -10.40 2.89 25.25
C PHE A 124 -10.19 1.57 25.99
N LYS A 125 -11.26 0.78 26.06
CA LYS A 125 -11.30 -0.61 26.52
C LYS A 125 -12.07 -1.45 25.49
N PRO A 126 -11.85 -2.77 25.45
CA PRO A 126 -12.69 -3.66 24.65
C PRO A 126 -14.17 -3.45 24.96
N GLY A 127 -14.99 -3.33 23.91
CA GLY A 127 -16.41 -2.98 24.01
C GLY A 127 -16.73 -1.48 23.94
N ASP A 128 -15.74 -0.59 24.03
CA ASP A 128 -15.93 0.84 23.75
C ASP A 128 -16.16 1.09 22.24
N ILE A 129 -16.53 2.33 21.88
CA ILE A 129 -16.76 2.74 20.50
C ILE A 129 -15.78 3.84 20.10
N VAL A 130 -15.07 3.66 18.98
CA VAL A 130 -14.26 4.70 18.32
C VAL A 130 -14.96 5.26 17.08
N LEU A 131 -14.92 6.58 16.90
CA LEU A 131 -15.39 7.26 15.69
C LEU A 131 -14.20 7.83 14.91
N ASP A 132 -14.07 7.44 13.65
CA ASP A 132 -13.16 8.05 12.69
C ASP A 132 -13.96 8.80 11.61
N PRO A 133 -14.03 10.15 11.66
CA PRO A 133 -14.81 10.92 10.69
C PRO A 133 -14.16 11.01 9.30
N PHE A 134 -12.92 10.53 9.14
CA PHE A 134 -12.16 10.54 7.89
C PHE A 134 -11.46 9.19 7.68
N ALA A 135 -12.24 8.12 7.71
CA ALA A 135 -11.74 6.75 7.84
C ALA A 135 -10.78 6.31 6.72
N GLY A 136 -10.87 6.91 5.52
CA GLY A 136 -10.01 6.55 4.39
C GLY A 136 -10.09 5.06 4.10
N SER A 137 -8.93 4.41 4.01
CA SER A 137 -8.86 2.95 3.82
C SER A 137 -9.15 2.11 5.08
N GLY A 138 -9.58 2.72 6.19
CA GLY A 138 -10.10 2.04 7.37
C GLY A 138 -9.05 1.61 8.39
N THR A 139 -7.89 2.26 8.47
CA THR A 139 -6.82 1.83 9.41
C THR A 139 -7.32 1.81 10.85
N THR A 140 -7.99 2.88 11.30
CA THR A 140 -8.57 3.00 12.64
C THR A 140 -9.54 1.88 12.96
N LEU A 141 -10.45 1.58 12.04
CA LEU A 141 -11.49 0.57 12.22
C LEU A 141 -10.90 -0.84 12.29
N VAL A 142 -9.90 -1.16 11.46
CA VAL A 142 -9.22 -2.46 11.50
C VAL A 142 -8.48 -2.66 12.83
N GLN A 143 -7.74 -1.67 13.32
CA GLN A 143 -7.04 -1.78 14.60
C GLN A 143 -8.01 -1.84 15.78
N ALA A 144 -9.11 -1.08 15.74
CA ALA A 144 -10.16 -1.17 16.74
C ALA A 144 -10.75 -2.60 16.80
N ASN A 145 -11.05 -3.19 15.63
CA ASN A 145 -11.57 -4.55 15.54
C ASN A 145 -10.60 -5.60 16.11
N GLU A 146 -9.29 -5.48 15.84
CA GLU A 146 -8.27 -6.37 16.41
C GLU A 146 -8.20 -6.28 17.95
N LEU A 147 -8.52 -5.13 18.52
CA LEU A 147 -8.52 -4.87 19.97
C LEU A 147 -9.90 -5.12 20.64
N GLY A 148 -10.90 -5.58 19.89
CA GLY A 148 -12.27 -5.78 20.41
C GLY A 148 -13.00 -4.48 20.72
N ILE A 149 -12.62 -3.37 20.07
CA ILE A 149 -13.26 -2.05 20.17
C ILE A 149 -14.21 -1.90 18.98
N TYR A 150 -15.46 -1.50 19.23
CA TYR A 150 -16.41 -1.19 18.16
C TYR A 150 -15.98 0.08 17.43
N SER A 151 -16.25 0.16 16.13
CA SER A 151 -15.77 1.29 15.34
C SER A 151 -16.81 1.79 14.34
N ILE A 152 -16.91 3.12 14.22
CA ILE A 152 -17.71 3.82 13.21
C ILE A 152 -16.75 4.63 12.35
N GLY A 153 -16.80 4.44 11.03
CA GLY A 153 -15.98 5.17 10.08
C GLY A 153 -16.83 5.94 9.08
N ILE A 154 -16.47 7.20 8.83
CA ILE A 154 -17.12 8.05 7.83
C ILE A 154 -16.08 8.39 6.76
N ASP A 155 -16.45 8.23 5.50
CA ASP A 155 -15.64 8.69 4.36
C ASP A 155 -16.56 9.08 3.20
N ILE A 156 -16.19 10.13 2.46
CA ILE A 156 -16.95 10.61 1.30
C ILE A 156 -16.80 9.68 0.08
N SER A 157 -15.66 8.99 -0.02
CA SER A 157 -15.35 8.07 -1.10
C SER A 157 -15.97 6.70 -0.83
N ARG A 158 -16.97 6.36 -1.65
CA ARG A 158 -17.58 5.02 -1.64
C ARG A 158 -16.57 3.89 -1.84
N PHE A 159 -15.49 4.16 -2.57
CA PHE A 159 -14.42 3.18 -2.80
C PHE A 159 -13.58 2.96 -1.54
N ASN A 160 -13.27 4.03 -0.79
CA ASN A 160 -12.60 3.95 0.50
C ASN A 160 -13.44 3.16 1.53
N SER A 161 -14.75 3.44 1.57
CA SER A 161 -15.68 2.66 2.41
C SER A 161 -15.71 1.19 2.00
N LEU A 162 -15.74 0.88 0.69
CA LEU A 162 -15.68 -0.51 0.21
C LEU A 162 -14.39 -1.22 0.63
N ILE A 163 -13.23 -0.55 0.52
CA ILE A 163 -11.94 -1.11 0.98
C ILE A 163 -12.03 -1.44 2.47
N THR A 164 -12.55 -0.53 3.28
CA THR A 164 -12.68 -0.70 4.72
C THR A 164 -13.61 -1.86 5.06
N GLU A 165 -14.76 -1.95 4.40
CA GLU A 165 -15.69 -3.08 4.56
C GLU A 165 -15.02 -4.41 4.19
N VAL A 166 -14.31 -4.49 3.06
CA VAL A 166 -13.62 -5.71 2.62
C VAL A 166 -12.51 -6.15 3.60
N LYS A 167 -11.86 -5.20 4.29
CA LYS A 167 -10.85 -5.51 5.32
C LYS A 167 -11.44 -6.09 6.61
N LEU A 168 -12.70 -5.80 6.89
CA LEU A 168 -13.38 -6.13 8.15
C LEU A 168 -14.41 -7.25 8.02
N ILE A 169 -14.85 -7.55 6.80
CA ILE A 169 -15.89 -8.53 6.54
C ILE A 169 -15.35 -9.95 6.72
N ASP A 170 -16.15 -10.79 7.38
CA ASP A 170 -15.93 -12.22 7.38
C ASP A 170 -16.56 -12.85 6.12
N TYR A 171 -15.91 -13.89 5.59
CA TYR A 171 -16.33 -14.51 4.35
C TYR A 171 -15.88 -15.97 4.23
N ASP A 172 -16.67 -16.76 3.52
CA ASP A 172 -16.32 -18.14 3.18
C ASP A 172 -15.32 -18.17 2.01
N PHE A 173 -14.10 -18.60 2.31
CA PHE A 173 -13.03 -18.71 1.33
C PHE A 173 -13.33 -19.74 0.23
N THR A 174 -14.02 -20.84 0.56
CA THR A 174 -14.41 -21.87 -0.41
C THR A 174 -15.41 -21.29 -1.40
N LEU A 175 -16.45 -20.62 -0.90
CA LEU A 175 -17.43 -19.95 -1.75
C LEU A 175 -16.79 -18.85 -2.60
N LEU A 176 -15.88 -18.04 -2.03
CA LEU A 176 -15.14 -17.03 -2.78
C LEU A 176 -14.40 -17.67 -3.98
N LYS A 177 -13.69 -18.77 -3.74
CA LYS A 177 -12.94 -19.48 -4.77
C LYS A 177 -13.88 -20.03 -5.85
N GLU A 178 -14.99 -20.63 -5.47
CA GLU A 178 -15.99 -21.14 -6.42
C GLU A 178 -16.56 -20.02 -7.30
N GLU A 179 -16.93 -18.88 -6.72
CA GLU A 179 -17.44 -17.74 -7.48
C GLU A 179 -16.37 -17.14 -8.41
N ILE A 180 -15.11 -17.08 -7.98
CA ILE A 180 -13.98 -16.66 -8.84
C ILE A 180 -13.86 -17.58 -10.06
N GLU A 181 -13.87 -18.90 -9.86
CA GLU A 181 -13.70 -19.86 -10.96
C GLU A 181 -14.91 -19.83 -11.92
N LYS A 182 -16.14 -19.64 -11.39
CA LYS A 182 -17.33 -19.41 -12.23
C LYS A 182 -17.16 -18.16 -13.10
N ILE A 183 -16.77 -17.03 -12.51
CA ILE A 183 -16.59 -15.77 -13.25
C ILE A 183 -15.48 -15.90 -14.29
N LYS A 184 -14.33 -16.50 -13.94
CA LYS A 184 -13.26 -16.75 -14.91
C LYS A 184 -13.75 -17.55 -16.10
N LYS A 185 -14.51 -18.63 -15.85
CA LYS A 185 -15.09 -19.42 -16.93
C LYS A 185 -16.05 -18.61 -17.78
N SER A 186 -16.96 -17.85 -17.16
CA SER A 186 -17.88 -16.96 -17.90
C SER A 186 -17.15 -15.95 -18.78
N ILE A 187 -16.07 -15.34 -18.27
CA ILE A 187 -15.24 -14.38 -19.03
C ILE A 187 -14.52 -15.09 -20.17
N PHE A 188 -13.93 -16.25 -19.92
CA PHE A 188 -13.25 -17.03 -20.97
C PHE A 188 -14.21 -17.45 -22.08
N ASP A 189 -15.42 -17.90 -21.74
CA ASP A 189 -16.46 -18.27 -22.70
C ASP A 189 -16.99 -17.04 -23.48
N PHE A 190 -16.95 -15.85 -22.87
CA PHE A 190 -17.27 -14.57 -23.52
C PHE A 190 -16.16 -14.16 -24.51
N GLU A 191 -14.89 -14.26 -24.12
CA GLU A 191 -13.71 -13.96 -24.96
C GLU A 191 -13.56 -14.96 -26.12
N ALA A 192 -13.83 -16.25 -25.88
CA ALA A 192 -13.72 -17.33 -26.87
C ALA A 192 -14.68 -17.18 -28.07
N ASN A 193 -15.64 -16.26 -27.99
CA ASN A 193 -16.59 -15.98 -29.06
C ASN A 193 -16.20 -14.80 -29.98
N ASN A 194 -15.05 -14.16 -29.78
CA ASN A 194 -14.78 -12.89 -30.45
C ASN A 194 -13.56 -12.91 -31.37
N LYS A 195 -13.75 -12.29 -32.54
CA LYS A 195 -12.76 -11.98 -33.60
C LYS A 195 -11.44 -11.38 -33.05
N ILE A 196 -11.47 -10.84 -31.83
CA ILE A 196 -10.35 -10.30 -31.07
C ILE A 196 -9.26 -11.34 -30.82
N PHE A 197 -9.60 -12.56 -30.42
CA PHE A 197 -8.58 -13.58 -30.14
C PHE A 197 -7.74 -13.87 -31.40
N SER A 198 -8.40 -14.03 -32.54
CA SER A 198 -7.74 -14.24 -33.83
C SER A 198 -6.95 -13.00 -34.27
N PHE A 199 -7.48 -11.80 -34.03
CA PHE A 199 -6.80 -10.53 -34.25
C PHE A 199 -5.50 -10.42 -33.44
N GLU A 200 -5.56 -10.65 -32.13
CA GLU A 200 -4.41 -10.57 -31.22
C GLU A 200 -3.37 -11.64 -31.55
N LYS A 201 -3.81 -12.87 -31.86
CA LYS A 201 -2.90 -13.95 -32.24
C LYS A 201 -2.09 -13.58 -33.49
N GLU A 202 -2.73 -13.09 -34.54
CA GLU A 202 -2.04 -12.67 -35.76
C GLU A 202 -1.13 -11.45 -35.54
N LEU A 203 -1.60 -10.45 -34.78
CA LEU A 203 -0.81 -9.28 -34.44
C LEU A 203 0.46 -9.65 -33.66
N ASN A 204 0.30 -10.44 -32.59
CA ASN A 204 1.41 -10.88 -31.74
C ASN A 204 2.41 -11.74 -32.51
N GLN A 205 1.93 -12.60 -33.42
CA GLN A 205 2.81 -13.38 -34.27
C GLN A 205 3.66 -12.48 -35.18
N LYS A 206 3.06 -11.48 -35.83
CA LYS A 206 3.79 -10.53 -36.68
C LYS A 206 4.80 -9.69 -35.90
N ILE A 207 4.42 -9.21 -34.71
CA ILE A 207 5.32 -8.48 -33.80
C ILE A 207 6.49 -9.37 -33.38
N PHE A 208 6.23 -10.63 -33.01
CA PHE A 208 7.26 -11.60 -32.63
C PHE A 208 8.25 -11.87 -33.77
N GLU A 209 7.76 -12.07 -34.99
CA GLU A 209 8.60 -12.27 -36.18
C GLU A 209 9.51 -11.06 -36.45
N ILE A 210 8.96 -9.84 -36.34
CA ILE A 210 9.75 -8.60 -36.51
C ILE A 210 10.78 -8.45 -35.40
N ASN A 211 10.38 -8.65 -34.14
CA ASN A 211 11.27 -8.50 -32.99
C ASN A 211 12.43 -9.49 -33.05
N ASN A 212 12.17 -10.77 -33.35
CA ASN A 212 13.24 -11.76 -33.46
C ASN A 212 14.20 -11.49 -34.62
N LYS A 213 13.69 -10.96 -35.74
CA LYS A 213 14.49 -10.72 -36.93
C LYS A 213 15.31 -9.42 -36.85
N TYR A 214 14.76 -8.37 -36.25
CA TYR A 214 15.31 -7.02 -36.32
C TYR A 214 15.71 -6.42 -34.97
N PHE A 215 15.19 -6.94 -33.86
CA PHE A 215 15.45 -6.45 -32.50
C PHE A 215 15.85 -7.61 -31.55
N PRO A 216 16.90 -8.39 -31.86
CA PRO A 216 17.42 -9.37 -30.91
C PRO A 216 17.94 -8.67 -29.65
N ILE A 217 18.07 -9.43 -28.54
CA ILE A 217 18.34 -8.95 -27.17
C ILE A 217 19.57 -8.02 -27.02
N LYS A 218 20.45 -7.93 -28.03
CA LYS A 218 21.50 -6.91 -28.11
C LYS A 218 20.92 -5.60 -28.66
N LYS A 219 20.91 -4.55 -27.83
CA LYS A 219 20.53 -3.17 -28.20
C LYS A 219 21.08 -2.81 -29.58
N SER A 220 20.19 -2.66 -30.56
CA SER A 220 20.55 -2.02 -31.82
C SER A 220 20.37 -0.51 -31.63
N GLU A 221 21.42 0.26 -31.88
CA GLU A 221 21.44 1.72 -31.67
C GLU A 221 20.78 2.50 -32.82
N ASN A 222 20.01 1.84 -33.68
CA ASN A 222 19.52 2.43 -34.92
C ASN A 222 18.03 2.80 -34.82
N ASP A 223 17.75 3.95 -34.19
CA ASP A 223 16.40 4.52 -34.02
C ASP A 223 15.59 4.61 -35.32
N ASN A 224 16.25 4.75 -36.47
CA ASN A 224 15.58 4.79 -37.77
C ASN A 224 14.96 3.45 -38.16
N LEU A 225 15.59 2.33 -37.80
CA LEU A 225 15.04 1.00 -38.04
C LEU A 225 13.76 0.77 -37.22
N GLY A 226 13.75 1.26 -35.96
CA GLY A 226 12.58 1.27 -35.09
C GLY A 226 11.37 1.91 -35.76
N LYS A 227 11.51 3.17 -36.22
CA LYS A 227 10.44 3.92 -36.89
C LYS A 227 9.94 3.25 -38.18
N ILE A 228 10.84 2.62 -38.94
CA ILE A 228 10.44 1.90 -40.17
C ILE A 228 9.59 0.67 -39.82
N LYS A 229 10.01 -0.12 -38.81
CA LYS A 229 9.30 -1.32 -38.39
C LYS A 229 8.00 -1.02 -37.66
N GLU A 230 7.94 0.06 -36.91
CA GLU A 230 6.71 0.58 -36.33
C GLU A 230 5.66 0.89 -37.41
N LYS A 231 6.04 1.58 -38.49
CA LYS A 231 5.13 1.84 -39.64
C LYS A 231 4.66 0.55 -40.32
N GLU A 232 5.53 -0.45 -40.43
CA GLU A 232 5.17 -1.77 -40.97
C GLU A 232 4.12 -2.46 -40.09
N ILE A 233 4.31 -2.45 -38.76
CA ILE A 233 3.37 -3.01 -37.79
C ILE A 233 2.06 -2.24 -37.81
N LEU A 234 2.09 -0.91 -37.87
CA LEU A 234 0.89 -0.07 -37.91
C LEU A 234 0.04 -0.36 -39.15
N SER A 235 0.66 -0.47 -40.33
CA SER A 235 -0.07 -0.83 -41.55
C SER A 235 -0.68 -2.23 -41.47
N PHE A 236 0.04 -3.19 -40.85
CA PHE A 236 -0.49 -4.52 -40.60
C PHE A 236 -1.67 -4.50 -39.62
N TYR A 237 -1.55 -3.74 -38.52
CA TYR A 237 -2.58 -3.52 -37.52
C TYR A 237 -3.86 -2.93 -38.13
N ASP A 238 -3.76 -1.91 -38.97
CA ASP A 238 -4.91 -1.30 -39.66
C ASP A 238 -5.62 -2.28 -40.60
N ASN A 239 -4.85 -3.15 -41.27
CA ASN A 239 -5.42 -4.21 -42.10
C ASN A 239 -6.12 -5.28 -41.26
N LEU A 240 -5.56 -5.65 -40.11
CA LEU A 240 -6.19 -6.58 -39.18
C LEU A 240 -7.48 -6.01 -38.60
N ILE A 241 -7.53 -4.72 -38.26
CA ILE A 241 -8.76 -4.06 -37.79
C ILE A 241 -9.88 -4.22 -38.82
N LYS A 242 -9.58 -3.98 -40.11
CA LYS A 242 -10.56 -4.14 -41.19
C LYS A 242 -10.94 -5.61 -41.42
N LYS A 243 -9.96 -6.52 -41.41
CA LYS A 243 -10.17 -7.97 -41.58
C LYS A 243 -11.12 -8.54 -40.52
N TYR A 244 -10.94 -8.12 -39.27
CA TYR A 244 -11.68 -8.62 -38.12
C TYR A 244 -12.84 -7.71 -37.70
N ASP A 245 -13.07 -6.60 -38.40
CA ASP A 245 -14.12 -5.61 -38.11
C ASP A 245 -14.09 -5.16 -36.63
N ILE A 246 -12.89 -4.79 -36.16
CA ILE A 246 -12.66 -4.41 -34.76
C ILE A 246 -13.14 -2.98 -34.53
N LYS A 247 -14.11 -2.80 -33.63
CA LYS A 247 -14.58 -1.48 -33.21
C LYS A 247 -13.65 -0.86 -32.18
N LEU A 248 -12.86 0.13 -32.59
CA LEU A 248 -11.93 0.86 -31.71
C LEU A 248 -12.64 1.94 -30.87
N SER A 249 -13.62 2.63 -31.43
CA SER A 249 -14.33 3.73 -30.77
C SER A 249 -15.62 3.28 -30.12
N GLN A 250 -15.95 3.90 -28.99
CA GLN A 250 -17.29 3.82 -28.38
C GLN A 250 -18.30 4.63 -29.19
N GLU A 251 -19.57 4.22 -29.18
CA GLU A 251 -20.67 5.00 -29.79
C GLU A 251 -20.94 6.31 -29.04
N LYS A 252 -20.60 6.35 -27.74
CA LYS A 252 -20.82 7.48 -26.84
C LYS A 252 -19.46 8.00 -26.34
N ASN A 253 -19.40 9.28 -26.00
CA ASN A 253 -18.20 9.93 -25.48
C ASN A 253 -18.52 10.79 -24.24
N LYS A 254 -19.37 10.27 -23.34
CA LYS A 254 -19.91 11.05 -22.21
C LYS A 254 -19.20 10.74 -20.90
N THR A 255 -18.80 9.49 -20.68
CA THR A 255 -18.17 9.06 -19.43
C THR A 255 -16.65 8.95 -19.56
N PHE A 256 -15.96 8.84 -18.41
CA PHE A 256 -14.55 8.48 -18.40
C PHE A 256 -14.32 7.14 -19.12
N LEU A 257 -15.16 6.14 -18.89
CA LEU A 257 -14.97 4.83 -19.51
C LEU A 257 -15.17 4.86 -21.03
N ASP A 258 -16.09 5.71 -21.48
CA ASP A 258 -16.34 5.94 -22.90
C ASP A 258 -15.11 6.53 -23.63
N LYS A 259 -14.34 7.34 -22.91
CA LYS A 259 -13.15 8.03 -23.44
C LYS A 259 -11.92 7.16 -23.48
N TRP A 260 -11.76 6.32 -22.45
CA TRP A 260 -10.49 5.68 -22.17
C TRP A 260 -10.46 4.20 -22.56
N TYR A 261 -11.59 3.56 -22.85
CA TYR A 261 -11.63 2.15 -23.23
C TYR A 261 -12.18 1.95 -24.65
N ILE A 262 -11.53 1.06 -25.39
CA ILE A 262 -12.02 0.55 -26.67
C ILE A 262 -13.34 -0.23 -26.44
N ASN A 263 -14.23 -0.23 -27.44
CA ASN A 263 -15.56 -0.85 -27.35
C ASN A 263 -15.52 -2.28 -26.78
N ASN A 264 -14.65 -3.12 -27.33
CA ASN A 264 -14.55 -4.51 -26.91
C ASN A 264 -14.13 -4.67 -25.45
N VAL A 265 -13.14 -3.91 -25.01
CA VAL A 265 -12.68 -3.92 -23.60
C VAL A 265 -13.79 -3.43 -22.68
N ARG A 266 -14.59 -2.45 -23.12
CA ARG A 266 -15.74 -1.97 -22.36
C ARG A 266 -16.82 -3.04 -22.20
N GLU A 267 -17.11 -3.79 -23.26
CA GLU A 267 -18.06 -4.90 -23.24
C GLU A 267 -17.63 -6.00 -22.27
N GLU A 268 -16.34 -6.38 -22.27
CA GLU A 268 -15.77 -7.32 -21.30
C GLU A 268 -15.86 -6.81 -19.85
N ILE A 269 -15.50 -5.55 -19.63
CA ILE A 269 -15.59 -4.88 -18.32
C ILE A 269 -17.04 -4.87 -17.81
N ASP A 270 -18.01 -4.59 -18.69
CA ASP A 270 -19.44 -4.58 -18.32
C ASP A 270 -19.99 -5.99 -18.12
N PHE A 271 -19.54 -6.97 -18.91
CA PHE A 271 -19.88 -8.38 -18.74
C PHE A 271 -19.41 -8.90 -17.37
N ALA A 272 -18.12 -8.74 -17.05
CA ALA A 272 -17.57 -9.15 -15.76
C ALA A 272 -18.29 -8.48 -14.58
N PHE A 273 -18.62 -7.19 -14.70
CA PHE A 273 -19.39 -6.48 -13.69
C PHE A 273 -20.79 -7.06 -13.50
N ASN A 274 -21.45 -7.45 -14.58
CA ASN A 274 -22.78 -8.06 -14.54
C ASN A 274 -22.74 -9.47 -13.94
N GLU A 275 -21.69 -10.26 -14.18
CA GLU A 275 -21.48 -11.54 -13.49
C GLU A 275 -21.35 -11.34 -11.98
N ILE A 276 -20.53 -10.36 -11.53
CA ILE A 276 -20.37 -10.05 -10.10
C ILE A 276 -21.71 -9.63 -9.46
N LYS A 277 -22.58 -8.91 -10.18
CA LYS A 277 -23.91 -8.52 -9.66
C LYS A 277 -24.80 -9.72 -9.35
N LYS A 278 -24.67 -10.82 -10.08
CA LYS A 278 -25.51 -12.03 -9.95
C LYS A 278 -25.22 -12.81 -8.66
N ILE A 279 -24.05 -12.62 -8.06
CA ILE A 279 -23.65 -13.27 -6.81
C ILE A 279 -24.69 -13.01 -5.71
N LYS A 280 -25.12 -14.03 -4.99
CA LYS A 280 -26.12 -13.87 -3.92
C LYS A 280 -25.51 -13.40 -2.61
N ASP A 281 -24.36 -13.99 -2.26
CA ASP A 281 -23.66 -13.65 -1.03
C ASP A 281 -23.13 -12.20 -1.07
N LYS A 282 -23.50 -11.41 -0.06
CA LYS A 282 -23.17 -9.97 -0.02
C LYS A 282 -21.69 -9.74 0.28
N SER A 283 -21.07 -10.58 1.12
CA SER A 283 -19.67 -10.46 1.48
C SER A 283 -18.78 -10.77 0.29
N ILE A 284 -19.03 -11.90 -0.36
CA ILE A 284 -18.33 -12.33 -1.58
C ILE A 284 -18.50 -11.31 -2.70
N LYS A 285 -19.71 -10.78 -2.90
CA LYS A 285 -19.95 -9.72 -3.88
C LYS A 285 -19.13 -8.46 -3.62
N LYS A 286 -18.99 -8.02 -2.36
CA LYS A 286 -18.18 -6.85 -2.01
C LYS A 286 -16.70 -7.08 -2.29
N ILE A 287 -16.18 -8.25 -1.91
CA ILE A 287 -14.78 -8.65 -2.17
C ILE A 287 -14.51 -8.65 -3.68
N LEU A 288 -15.37 -9.29 -4.47
CA LEU A 288 -15.19 -9.36 -5.93
C LEU A 288 -15.38 -8.01 -6.62
N LYS A 289 -16.29 -7.17 -6.12
CA LYS A 289 -16.40 -5.78 -6.58
C LYS A 289 -15.11 -5.01 -6.32
N TYR A 290 -14.49 -5.18 -5.15
CA TYR A 290 -13.19 -4.57 -4.86
C TYR A 290 -12.09 -5.05 -5.82
N ILE A 291 -11.99 -6.37 -6.05
CA ILE A 291 -11.04 -6.96 -7.00
C ILE A 291 -11.25 -6.39 -8.41
N TYR A 292 -12.50 -6.30 -8.85
CA TYR A 292 -12.88 -5.73 -10.14
C TYR A 292 -12.43 -4.27 -10.31
N GLU A 293 -12.70 -3.40 -9.33
CA GLU A 293 -12.24 -2.01 -9.37
C GLU A 293 -10.71 -1.91 -9.41
N LYS A 294 -10.00 -2.83 -8.73
CA LYS A 294 -8.54 -2.90 -8.76
C LYS A 294 -7.99 -3.28 -10.14
N ILE A 295 -8.60 -4.27 -10.80
CA ILE A 295 -8.21 -4.68 -12.16
C ILE A 295 -8.44 -3.54 -13.15
N LYS A 296 -9.58 -2.86 -13.04
CA LYS A 296 -9.92 -1.71 -13.87
C LYS A 296 -8.90 -0.57 -13.73
N GLU A 297 -8.49 -0.24 -12.50
CA GLU A 297 -7.45 0.77 -12.23
C GLU A 297 -6.12 0.43 -12.93
N VAL A 298 -5.69 -0.84 -12.88
CA VAL A 298 -4.45 -1.30 -13.53
C VAL A 298 -4.57 -1.22 -15.05
N ALA A 299 -5.72 -1.62 -15.61
CA ALA A 299 -5.98 -1.54 -17.04
C ALA A 299 -5.94 -0.08 -17.54
N THR A 300 -6.52 0.87 -16.81
CA THR A 300 -6.47 2.29 -17.19
C THR A 300 -5.05 2.84 -17.19
N LYS A 301 -4.24 2.50 -16.17
CA LYS A 301 -2.86 3.02 -16.07
C LYS A 301 -1.97 2.56 -17.22
N LYS A 302 -2.18 1.35 -17.75
CA LYS A 302 -1.44 0.83 -18.91
C LYS A 302 -1.81 1.52 -20.23
N MET A 303 -2.96 2.20 -20.31
CA MET A 303 -3.39 2.93 -21.50
C MET A 303 -2.92 4.40 -21.51
N LEU A 304 -2.40 4.89 -20.38
CA LEU A 304 -1.97 6.29 -20.17
C LEU A 304 -0.45 6.50 -20.33
N VAL A 305 0.30 5.44 -20.62
CA VAL A 305 1.77 5.44 -20.82
C VAL A 305 2.06 4.86 -22.19
#